data_AF-A0A960QY56-F1
#
_entry.id   AF-A0A960QY56-F1
#
_cell.length_a   1.000
_cell.length_b   1.000
_cell.length_c   1.000
_cell.angle_alpha   90.00
_cell.angle_beta   90.00
_cell.angle_gamma   90.00
#
_symmetry.space_group_name_H-M   'P 1'
#
loop_
_entity.id
_entity.type
_entity.pdbx_description
1 polymer ?
#
loop_
_entity_poly.entity_id
_entity_poly.type
_entity_poly.pdbx_seq_one_letter_code
_entity_poly.pdbx_strand_id
1 'polypeptide(L)'
;MVVDEKSLPPKYLQLVQRDNSKKTYIAGWYEVENPAKNKGQKYARFRTPVILEFAKEDLDETLKKANLTFYEQDTEEAEGWMTILSFYLPFLLLIFLLYLLFRHQIRMAGRGAMSFGKSKAKLMAMDKNKITFKDVAGVEEAKEEVWEIVEFLKDPKKFQRLGGRIPKGVLMVGSPGTGKTLLARAIAGEADVPFFSISGSDFVEMFVGVGASRVRDMFEQGKKNAPCLIFIDEIDAVGRHRGHGLGGGHDEREQTLNALLVEMDGFDTQE
;
A
#
# COMPACT_ATOMS: atom_id res chain seq x y z
N MET A 1 -26.36 29.63 -59.60
CA MET A 1 -26.64 29.77 -61.04
C MET A 1 -27.33 28.51 -61.51
N VAL A 2 -28.47 28.69 -62.16
CA VAL A 2 -29.36 27.64 -62.67
C VAL A 2 -28.69 26.92 -63.84
N VAL A 3 -28.68 25.59 -63.82
CA VAL A 3 -28.60 24.79 -65.05
C VAL A 3 -29.73 23.78 -64.97
N ASP A 4 -30.79 24.04 -65.74
CA ASP A 4 -31.86 23.11 -66.03
C ASP A 4 -31.35 22.15 -67.12
N GLU A 5 -30.97 20.93 -66.72
CA GLU A 5 -30.18 19.98 -67.52
C GLU A 5 -30.95 18.66 -67.77
N LYS A 6 -32.28 18.67 -67.66
CA LYS A 6 -33.13 17.46 -67.60
C LYS A 6 -33.27 16.62 -68.88
N SER A 7 -32.41 16.77 -69.89
CA SER A 7 -32.48 15.92 -71.09
C SER A 7 -31.14 15.54 -71.72
N LEU A 8 -30.01 15.80 -71.05
CA LEU A 8 -28.67 15.43 -71.50
C LEU A 8 -27.88 14.84 -70.33
N PRO A 9 -27.04 13.81 -70.52
CA PRO A 9 -26.20 13.30 -69.46
C PRO A 9 -25.14 14.35 -69.14
N PRO A 10 -24.76 14.50 -67.87
CA PRO A 10 -23.66 15.39 -67.52
C PRO A 10 -22.38 14.97 -68.25
N LYS A 11 -21.68 15.94 -68.87
CA LYS A 11 -20.41 15.71 -69.61
C LYS A 11 -19.20 15.46 -68.70
N TYR A 12 -19.41 15.10 -67.44
CA TYR A 12 -18.33 14.91 -66.47
C TYR A 12 -18.35 13.50 -65.90
N LEU A 13 -17.15 12.96 -65.67
CA LEU A 13 -16.94 11.71 -64.95
C LEU A 13 -16.66 12.02 -63.48
N GLN A 14 -17.25 11.25 -62.59
CA GLN A 14 -17.04 11.39 -61.14
C GLN A 14 -16.08 10.32 -60.65
N LEU A 15 -15.03 10.75 -59.95
CA LEU A 15 -14.18 9.86 -59.18
C LEU A 15 -14.83 9.66 -57.82
N VAL A 16 -15.20 8.42 -57.51
CA VAL A 16 -15.82 8.08 -56.23
C VAL A 16 -14.90 7.14 -55.49
N GLN A 17 -14.24 7.65 -54.47
CA GLN A 17 -13.54 6.84 -53.48
C GLN A 17 -14.49 6.60 -52.32
N ARG A 18 -14.76 5.33 -52.00
CA ARG A 18 -15.60 4.96 -50.85
C ARG A 18 -14.81 4.08 -49.90
N ASP A 19 -15.02 4.34 -48.62
CA ASP A 19 -14.71 3.44 -47.52
C ASP A 19 -13.23 3.16 -47.28
N ASN A 20 -12.40 4.22 -47.18
CA ASN A 20 -11.00 4.16 -46.70
C ASN A 20 -10.13 3.07 -47.38
N SER A 21 -10.58 2.59 -48.54
CA SER A 21 -9.97 1.52 -49.31
C SER A 21 -9.24 2.15 -50.48
N LYS A 22 -8.08 1.61 -50.86
CA LYS A 22 -7.29 2.07 -52.02
C LYS A 22 -7.98 1.84 -53.37
N LYS A 23 -9.27 1.47 -53.39
CA LYS A 23 -10.02 1.15 -54.61
C LYS A 23 -10.78 2.38 -55.08
N THR A 24 -10.32 2.96 -56.18
CA THR A 24 -10.97 4.09 -56.83
C THR A 24 -11.95 3.59 -57.90
N TYR A 25 -13.10 4.25 -58.01
CA TYR A 25 -14.10 3.94 -59.04
C TYR A 25 -14.35 5.16 -59.91
N ILE A 26 -14.48 4.95 -61.22
CA ILE A 26 -14.99 5.95 -62.16
C ILE A 26 -16.46 5.66 -62.39
N ALA A 27 -17.30 6.67 -62.15
CA ALA A 27 -18.72 6.63 -62.44
C ALA A 27 -19.08 7.69 -63.49
N GLY A 28 -19.94 7.32 -64.44
CA GLY A 28 -20.35 8.19 -65.53
C GLY A 28 -21.63 7.71 -66.22
N TRP A 29 -21.95 8.32 -67.36
CA TRP A 29 -23.12 7.99 -68.17
C TRP A 29 -22.70 7.70 -69.61
N TYR A 30 -23.38 6.76 -70.27
CA TYR A 30 -23.20 6.46 -71.69
C TYR A 30 -24.55 6.42 -72.42
N GLU A 31 -24.54 6.69 -73.72
CA GLU A 31 -25.74 6.64 -74.58
C GLU A 31 -26.04 5.19 -74.97
N VAL A 32 -27.31 4.79 -74.85
CA VAL A 32 -27.73 3.41 -75.11
C VAL A 32 -28.10 3.28 -76.59
N GLU A 33 -27.41 2.40 -77.33
CA GLU A 33 -27.61 2.19 -78.78
C GLU A 33 -29.05 1.83 -79.17
N ASN A 34 -29.84 1.24 -78.26
CA ASN A 34 -31.22 0.87 -78.52
C ASN A 34 -32.14 1.18 -77.31
N PRO A 35 -32.74 2.39 -77.26
CA PRO A 35 -33.54 2.86 -76.11
C PRO A 35 -34.78 2.00 -75.81
N ALA A 36 -35.29 1.27 -76.80
CA ALA A 36 -36.47 0.42 -76.66
C ALA A 36 -36.27 -0.76 -75.70
N LYS A 37 -35.03 -1.27 -75.57
CA LYS A 37 -34.70 -2.32 -74.59
C LYS A 37 -34.44 -1.78 -73.19
N ASN A 38 -34.13 -0.49 -73.04
CA ASN A 38 -33.80 0.12 -71.76
C ASN A 38 -34.94 1.01 -71.23
N LYS A 39 -36.17 0.52 -71.29
CA LYS A 39 -37.38 1.20 -70.76
C LYS A 39 -37.52 2.66 -71.25
N GLY A 40 -37.08 2.97 -72.46
CA GLY A 40 -37.15 4.32 -73.04
C GLY A 40 -36.11 5.31 -72.52
N GLN A 41 -35.14 4.88 -71.70
CA GLN A 41 -34.07 5.75 -71.21
C GLN A 41 -32.93 5.84 -72.24
N LYS A 42 -32.60 7.06 -72.65
CA LYS A 42 -31.55 7.36 -73.64
C LYS A 42 -30.12 7.18 -73.09
N TYR A 43 -29.94 7.29 -71.78
CA TYR A 43 -28.63 7.22 -71.12
C TYR A 43 -28.65 6.25 -69.94
N ALA A 44 -27.58 5.49 -69.75
CA ALA A 44 -27.40 4.56 -68.64
C ALA A 44 -26.15 4.91 -67.82
N ARG A 45 -26.23 4.75 -66.50
CA ARG A 45 -25.11 4.99 -65.59
C ARG A 45 -24.18 3.78 -65.57
N PHE A 46 -22.88 4.01 -65.65
CA PHE A 46 -21.87 2.96 -65.46
C PHE A 46 -20.99 3.26 -64.25
N ARG A 47 -20.36 2.20 -63.72
CA ARG A 47 -19.35 2.28 -62.67
C ARG A 47 -18.31 1.20 -62.92
N THR A 48 -17.05 1.61 -63.05
CA THR A 48 -15.94 0.69 -63.32
C THR A 48 -14.83 0.93 -62.30
N PRO A 49 -14.30 -0.12 -61.65
CA PRO A 49 -13.12 0.02 -60.80
C PRO A 49 -11.92 0.40 -61.65
N VAL A 50 -11.16 1.40 -61.22
CA VAL A 50 -9.93 1.83 -61.91
C VAL A 50 -8.81 1.90 -60.91
N ILE A 51 -7.69 1.26 -61.24
CA ILE A 51 -6.46 1.36 -60.46
C ILE A 51 -5.70 2.56 -61.01
N LEU A 52 -5.97 3.74 -60.43
CA LEU A 52 -5.36 5.00 -60.88
C LEU A 52 -3.82 4.93 -60.87
N GLU A 53 -3.22 4.14 -59.99
CA GLU A 53 -1.76 4.02 -59.86
C GLU A 53 -1.07 3.51 -61.13
N PHE A 54 -1.75 2.73 -61.98
CA PHE A 54 -1.19 2.19 -63.24
C PHE A 54 -1.74 2.86 -64.50
N ALA A 55 -2.95 3.42 -64.44
CA ALA A 55 -3.67 3.89 -65.64
C ALA A 55 -3.73 5.42 -65.76
N LYS A 56 -3.11 6.18 -64.85
CA LYS A 56 -3.29 7.64 -64.75
C LYS A 56 -2.97 8.39 -66.05
N GLU A 57 -1.83 8.08 -66.68
CA GLU A 57 -1.36 8.81 -67.87
C GLU A 57 -2.22 8.53 -69.10
N ASP A 58 -2.47 7.25 -69.42
CA ASP A 58 -3.31 6.85 -70.57
C ASP A 58 -4.77 7.32 -70.42
N LEU A 59 -5.26 7.33 -69.18
CA LEU A 59 -6.62 7.77 -68.87
C LEU A 59 -6.75 9.29 -69.03
N ASP A 60 -5.79 10.07 -68.53
CA ASP A 60 -5.79 11.53 -68.67
C ASP A 60 -5.69 11.96 -70.15
N GLU A 61 -4.89 11.28 -70.97
CA GLU A 61 -4.83 11.54 -72.42
C GLU A 61 -6.15 11.24 -73.13
N THR A 62 -6.76 10.09 -72.83
CA THR A 62 -8.01 9.66 -73.47
C THR A 62 -9.16 10.60 -73.13
N LEU A 63 -9.20 11.08 -71.88
CA LEU A 63 -10.25 11.99 -71.41
C LEU A 63 -10.07 13.42 -71.94
N LYS A 64 -8.83 13.88 -72.11
CA LYS A 64 -8.55 15.13 -72.84
C LYS A 64 -9.02 15.07 -74.29
N LYS A 65 -8.77 13.96 -75.00
CA LYS A 65 -9.27 13.75 -76.37
C LYS A 65 -10.80 13.75 -76.44
N ALA A 66 -11.46 13.21 -75.41
CA ALA A 66 -12.92 13.16 -75.29
C ALA A 66 -13.54 14.45 -74.71
N ASN A 67 -12.73 15.44 -74.34
CA ASN A 67 -13.15 16.70 -73.71
C ASN A 67 -14.00 16.51 -72.44
N LEU A 68 -13.63 15.52 -71.61
CA LEU A 68 -14.28 15.20 -70.34
C LEU A 68 -13.42 15.68 -69.17
N THR A 69 -14.03 16.29 -68.16
CA THR A 69 -13.35 16.79 -66.94
C THR A 69 -13.63 15.89 -65.74
N PHE A 70 -12.61 15.68 -64.90
CA PHE A 70 -12.70 14.97 -63.63
C PHE A 70 -13.19 15.88 -62.49
N TYR A 71 -14.05 15.34 -61.63
CA TYR A 71 -14.30 15.87 -60.29
C TYR A 71 -13.95 14.81 -59.25
N GLU A 72 -12.95 15.11 -58.44
CA GLU A 72 -12.56 14.32 -57.27
C GLU A 72 -13.49 14.72 -56.12
N GLN A 73 -14.20 13.75 -55.56
CA GLN A 73 -15.01 13.97 -54.37
C GLN A 73 -14.17 13.54 -53.17
N ASP A 74 -13.53 14.52 -52.52
CA ASP A 74 -12.79 14.29 -51.28
C ASP A 74 -13.75 13.69 -50.24
N THR A 75 -13.45 12.49 -49.78
CA THR A 75 -14.15 11.90 -48.63
C THR A 75 -13.92 12.82 -47.43
N GLU A 76 -14.99 13.40 -46.89
CA GLU A 76 -14.93 14.26 -45.71
C GLU A 76 -14.11 13.59 -44.61
N GLU A 77 -12.96 14.18 -44.25
CA GLU A 77 -12.12 13.80 -43.12
C GLU A 77 -12.83 14.17 -41.81
N ALA A 78 -13.96 13.52 -41.55
CA ALA A 78 -14.64 13.64 -40.29
C ALA A 78 -13.85 12.82 -39.24
N GLU A 79 -13.35 13.54 -38.22
CA GLU A 79 -13.14 13.05 -36.84
C GLU A 79 -11.76 12.52 -36.38
N GLY A 80 -10.66 13.17 -36.75
CA GLY A 80 -9.37 12.96 -36.07
C GLY A 80 -9.40 13.31 -34.58
N TRP A 81 -10.12 14.36 -34.18
CA TRP A 81 -10.16 14.84 -32.79
C TRP A 81 -10.98 13.95 -31.85
N MET A 82 -12.06 13.31 -32.32
CA MET A 82 -12.85 12.35 -31.54
C MET A 82 -12.06 11.06 -31.28
N THR A 83 -11.22 10.66 -32.23
CA THR A 83 -10.32 9.52 -32.09
C THR A 83 -9.25 9.79 -31.02
N ILE A 84 -8.63 10.97 -31.07
CA ILE A 84 -7.64 11.40 -30.06
C ILE A 84 -8.29 11.48 -28.68
N LEU A 85 -9.46 12.13 -28.56
CA LEU A 85 -10.15 12.28 -27.29
C LEU A 85 -10.53 10.92 -26.69
N SER A 86 -11.10 10.01 -27.47
CA SER A 86 -11.50 8.68 -27.00
C SER A 86 -10.31 7.83 -26.55
N PHE A 87 -9.14 8.00 -27.16
CA PHE A 87 -7.92 7.30 -26.78
C PHE A 87 -7.34 7.82 -25.45
N TYR A 88 -7.33 9.14 -25.23
CA TYR A 88 -6.72 9.74 -24.03
C TYR A 88 -7.65 9.90 -22.82
N LEU A 89 -8.97 9.97 -23.03
CA LEU A 89 -9.97 10.08 -21.97
C LEU A 89 -9.84 9.03 -20.84
N PRO A 90 -9.67 7.71 -21.11
CA PRO A 90 -9.53 6.72 -20.03
C PRO A 90 -8.26 6.92 -19.19
N PHE A 91 -7.15 7.37 -19.79
CA PHE A 91 -5.91 7.65 -19.06
C PHE A 91 -6.04 8.88 -18.15
N LEU A 92 -6.69 9.95 -18.64
CA LEU A 92 -6.96 11.14 -17.83
C LEU A 92 -7.89 10.84 -16.65
N LEU A 93 -8.93 10.03 -16.87
CA LEU A 93 -9.82 9.58 -15.79
C LEU A 93 -9.09 8.72 -14.76
N LEU A 94 -8.19 7.82 -15.19
CA LEU A 94 -7.39 7.01 -14.29
C LEU A 94 -6.44 7.88 -13.43
N ILE A 95 -5.73 8.82 -14.05
CA ILE A 95 -4.83 9.75 -13.34
C ILE A 95 -5.63 10.61 -12.34
N PHE A 96 -6.81 11.10 -12.74
CA PHE A 96 -7.68 11.87 -11.86
C PHE A 96 -8.23 11.05 -10.68
N LEU A 97 -8.63 9.80 -10.92
CA LEU A 97 -9.09 8.88 -9.88
C LEU A 97 -7.95 8.56 -8.89
N LEU A 98 -6.76 8.27 -9.41
CA LEU A 98 -5.57 8.04 -8.58
C LEU A 98 -5.25 9.29 -7.74
N TYR A 99 -5.25 10.48 -8.34
CA TYR A 99 -5.10 11.73 -7.61
C TYR A 99 -6.14 11.90 -6.49
N LEU A 100 -7.41 11.55 -6.75
CA LEU A 100 -8.48 11.57 -5.75
C LEU A 100 -8.28 10.56 -4.61
N LEU A 101 -7.76 9.36 -4.89
CA LEU A 101 -7.46 8.35 -3.88
C LEU A 101 -6.25 8.74 -3.04
N PHE A 102 -5.17 9.23 -3.66
CA PHE A 102 -3.97 9.65 -2.97
C PHE A 102 -4.19 10.89 -2.11
N ARG A 103 -4.99 11.87 -2.55
CA ARG A 103 -5.36 13.01 -1.69
C ARG A 103 -6.17 12.59 -0.45
N HIS A 104 -6.94 11.50 -0.55
CA HIS A 104 -7.69 10.96 0.59
C HIS A 104 -6.78 10.13 1.52
N GLN A 105 -5.86 9.35 0.96
CA GLN A 105 -4.86 8.63 1.73
C GLN A 105 -3.91 9.56 2.48
N ILE A 106 -3.48 10.70 1.92
CA ILE A 106 -2.59 11.64 2.62
C ILE A 106 -3.26 12.26 3.87
N ARG A 107 -4.59 12.46 3.85
CA ARG A 107 -5.34 12.89 5.05
C ARG A 107 -5.47 11.81 6.13
N MET A 108 -5.41 10.53 5.76
CA MET A 108 -5.37 9.38 6.69
C MET A 108 -3.95 8.99 7.11
N ALA A 109 -2.94 9.22 6.26
CA ALA A 109 -1.55 8.82 6.45
C ALA A 109 -0.83 9.63 7.55
N GLY A 110 -1.31 10.85 7.84
CA GLY A 110 -0.80 11.68 8.93
C GLY A 110 -1.06 11.14 10.34
N ARG A 111 -1.91 10.11 10.51
CA ARG A 111 -2.15 9.44 11.81
C ARG A 111 -1.70 7.98 11.86
N GLY A 112 -1.41 7.34 10.72
CA GLY A 112 -1.13 5.89 10.64
C GLY A 112 0.34 5.51 10.55
N ALA A 113 1.15 6.24 9.76
CA ALA A 113 2.51 5.82 9.44
C ALA A 113 3.54 6.13 10.53
N MET A 114 3.29 7.13 11.39
CA MET A 114 4.17 7.46 12.52
C MET A 114 3.91 6.63 13.80
N SER A 115 2.94 5.72 13.75
CA SER A 115 2.53 4.89 14.91
C SER A 115 3.09 3.47 14.87
N PHE A 116 3.82 3.08 13.83
CA PHE A 116 4.25 1.68 13.61
C PHE A 116 5.38 1.22 14.57
N GLY A 117 5.92 2.12 15.40
CA GLY A 117 6.98 1.82 16.36
C GLY A 117 6.68 2.18 17.81
N LYS A 118 5.55 2.85 18.11
CA LYS A 118 5.16 3.09 19.50
C LYS A 118 4.45 1.84 19.98
N SER A 119 5.11 1.09 20.84
CA SER A 119 4.49 -0.03 21.54
C SER A 119 3.13 0.42 22.08
N LYS A 120 2.04 -0.19 21.59
CA LYS A 120 0.79 -0.29 22.37
C LYS A 120 1.06 -1.25 23.53
N ALA A 121 2.09 -0.97 24.33
CA ALA A 121 2.12 -1.39 25.70
C ALA A 121 0.83 -0.81 26.25
N LYS A 122 -0.16 -1.70 26.36
CA LYS A 122 -1.41 -1.45 27.04
C LYS A 122 -0.97 -0.69 28.28
N LEU A 123 -1.31 0.60 28.38
CA LEU A 123 -1.26 1.31 29.64
C LEU A 123 -2.14 0.45 30.53
N MET A 124 -1.53 -0.53 31.19
CA MET A 124 -2.21 -1.49 32.00
C MET A 124 -2.69 -0.63 33.13
N ALA A 125 -3.97 -0.28 33.04
CA ALA A 125 -4.69 0.43 34.07
C ALA A 125 -4.21 -0.15 35.40
N MET A 126 -3.69 0.70 36.28
CA MET A 126 -3.39 0.33 37.66
C MET A 126 -4.52 -0.57 38.12
N ASP A 127 -4.21 -1.85 38.33
CA ASP A 127 -5.21 -2.85 38.65
C ASP A 127 -5.87 -2.37 39.94
N LYS A 128 -7.15 -2.01 39.90
CA LYS A 128 -7.85 -1.44 41.06
C LYS A 128 -7.89 -2.42 42.23
N ASN A 129 -7.68 -3.71 41.95
CA ASN A 129 -7.54 -4.75 42.95
C ASN A 129 -6.08 -4.87 43.38
N LYS A 130 -5.75 -4.17 44.46
CA LYS A 130 -4.48 -4.29 45.16
C LYS A 130 -4.36 -5.70 45.76
N ILE A 131 -3.44 -6.50 45.21
CA ILE A 131 -3.06 -7.81 45.75
C ILE A 131 -1.88 -7.60 46.71
N THR A 132 -1.89 -8.26 47.85
CA THR A 132 -0.87 -8.12 48.92
C THR A 132 -0.30 -9.49 49.33
N PHE A 133 0.69 -9.54 50.22
CA PHE A 133 1.25 -10.83 50.67
C PHE A 133 0.25 -11.68 51.45
N LYS A 134 -0.85 -11.09 51.92
CA LYS A 134 -1.96 -11.83 52.52
C LYS A 134 -2.69 -12.72 51.52
N ASP A 135 -2.66 -12.37 50.24
CA ASP A 135 -3.33 -13.10 49.16
C ASP A 135 -2.45 -14.21 48.55
N VAL A 136 -1.19 -14.29 48.97
CA VAL A 136 -0.22 -15.31 48.56
C VAL A 136 -0.04 -16.29 49.70
N ALA A 137 -0.18 -17.59 49.45
CA ALA A 137 -0.05 -18.63 50.49
C ALA A 137 1.03 -19.66 50.13
N GLY A 138 1.68 -20.23 51.15
CA GLY A 138 2.53 -21.42 51.02
C GLY A 138 3.98 -21.17 50.57
N VAL A 139 4.41 -19.91 50.47
CA VAL A 139 5.77 -19.51 50.02
C VAL A 139 6.40 -18.51 50.99
N GLU A 140 6.46 -18.85 52.28
CA GLU A 140 6.90 -17.91 53.32
C GLU A 140 8.39 -17.55 53.18
N GLU A 141 9.25 -18.50 52.82
CA GLU A 141 10.68 -18.23 52.58
C GLU A 141 10.87 -17.23 51.43
N ALA A 142 10.13 -17.42 50.32
CA ALA A 142 10.20 -16.51 49.19
C ALA A 142 9.68 -15.11 49.55
N LYS A 143 8.62 -15.01 50.37
CA LYS A 143 8.09 -13.73 50.86
C LYS A 143 9.11 -12.99 51.71
N GLU A 144 9.83 -13.68 52.58
CA GLU A 144 10.90 -13.11 53.41
C GLU A 144 12.04 -12.57 52.53
N GLU A 145 12.48 -13.32 51.52
CA GLU A 145 13.53 -12.87 50.59
C GLU A 145 13.10 -11.64 49.78
N VAL A 146 11.87 -11.60 49.27
CA VAL A 146 11.39 -10.44 48.50
C VAL A 146 10.96 -9.27 49.37
N TRP A 147 10.88 -9.43 50.70
CA TRP A 147 10.52 -8.35 51.62
C TRP A 147 11.52 -7.19 51.57
N GLU A 148 12.81 -7.49 51.38
CA GLU A 148 13.85 -6.47 51.20
C GLU A 148 13.57 -5.57 49.98
N ILE A 149 13.06 -6.16 48.90
CA ILE A 149 12.68 -5.44 47.68
C ILE A 149 11.49 -4.50 47.95
N VAL A 150 10.51 -4.97 48.72
CA VAL A 150 9.35 -4.15 49.13
C VAL A 150 9.80 -2.97 49.97
N GLU A 151 10.69 -3.19 50.94
CA GLU A 151 11.21 -2.12 51.79
C GLU A 151 11.98 -1.07 50.98
N PHE A 152 12.77 -1.52 50.00
CA PHE A 152 13.47 -0.64 49.08
C PHE A 152 12.51 0.22 48.24
N LEU A 153 11.47 -0.40 47.66
CA LEU A 153 10.50 0.33 46.84
C LEU A 153 9.71 1.36 47.67
N LYS A 154 9.54 1.14 48.98
CA LYS A 154 8.91 2.09 49.91
C LYS A 154 9.84 3.23 50.33
N ASP A 155 11.09 2.95 50.66
CA ASP A 155 12.07 3.96 51.08
C ASP A 155 13.44 3.74 50.41
N PRO A 156 13.61 4.15 49.15
CA PRO A 156 14.87 3.96 48.43
C PRO A 156 16.01 4.79 49.03
N LYS A 157 15.71 5.89 49.73
CA LYS A 157 16.71 6.78 50.34
C LYS A 157 17.40 6.13 51.53
N LYS A 158 16.70 5.29 52.29
CA LYS A 158 17.28 4.53 53.40
C LYS A 158 18.46 3.66 52.94
N PHE A 159 18.31 2.96 51.82
CA PHE A 159 19.33 2.05 51.28
C PHE A 159 20.52 2.80 50.67
N GLN A 160 20.26 3.91 49.97
CA GLN A 160 21.33 4.77 49.43
C GLN A 160 22.22 5.35 50.53
N ARG A 161 21.64 5.79 51.66
CA ARG A 161 22.41 6.32 52.80
C ARG A 161 23.32 5.30 53.46
N LEU A 162 22.94 4.01 53.40
CA LEU A 162 23.73 2.90 53.92
C LEU A 162 24.81 2.43 52.93
N GLY A 163 24.90 3.04 51.74
CA GLY A 163 25.81 2.61 50.68
C GLY A 163 25.44 1.28 50.03
N GLY A 164 24.20 0.81 50.24
CA GLY A 164 23.71 -0.44 49.68
C GLY A 164 23.49 -0.31 48.17
N ARG A 165 23.97 -1.30 47.40
CA ARG A 165 23.64 -1.45 45.98
C ARG A 165 22.40 -2.31 45.86
N ILE A 166 21.43 -1.84 45.10
CA ILE A 166 20.15 -2.53 44.91
C ILE A 166 20.35 -3.67 43.91
N PRO A 167 19.75 -4.85 44.14
CA PRO A 167 19.68 -5.89 43.11
C PRO A 167 18.99 -5.33 41.86
N LYS A 168 19.67 -5.35 40.71
CA LYS A 168 19.14 -4.82 39.44
C LYS A 168 17.89 -5.56 38.94
N GLY A 169 17.67 -6.78 39.41
CA GLY A 169 16.51 -7.59 39.08
C GLY A 169 16.51 -8.90 39.88
N VAL A 170 15.36 -9.55 39.91
CA VAL A 170 15.18 -10.85 40.55
C VAL A 170 14.60 -11.82 39.53
N LEU A 171 15.24 -12.99 39.41
CA LEU A 171 14.77 -14.06 38.56
C LEU A 171 14.04 -15.11 39.40
N MET A 172 12.73 -15.22 39.21
CA MET A 172 11.94 -16.26 39.87
C MET A 172 11.87 -17.53 39.02
N VAL A 173 12.34 -18.65 39.57
CA VAL A 173 12.36 -19.95 38.88
C VAL A 173 11.44 -20.94 39.60
N GLY A 174 10.69 -21.73 38.84
CA GLY A 174 9.84 -22.78 39.38
C GLY A 174 8.85 -23.30 38.34
N SER A 175 8.21 -24.42 38.64
CA SER A 175 7.18 -25.03 37.77
C SER A 175 6.04 -24.05 37.42
N PRO A 176 5.33 -24.24 36.30
CA PRO A 176 4.15 -23.44 35.99
C PRO A 176 3.10 -23.59 37.10
N GLY A 177 2.35 -22.52 37.38
CA GLY A 177 1.28 -22.54 38.39
C GLY A 177 1.73 -22.35 39.85
N THR A 178 3.00 -22.13 40.15
CA THR A 178 3.51 -21.90 41.52
C THR A 178 3.32 -20.47 42.05
N GLY A 179 2.52 -19.65 41.38
CA GLY A 179 2.20 -18.30 41.86
C GLY A 179 3.28 -17.22 41.64
N LYS A 180 4.28 -17.43 40.76
CA LYS A 180 5.31 -16.42 40.45
C LYS A 180 4.72 -15.05 40.07
N THR A 181 3.78 -15.04 39.13
CA THR A 181 3.08 -13.82 38.69
C THR A 181 2.22 -13.20 39.80
N LEU A 182 1.66 -14.04 40.69
CA LEU A 182 0.88 -13.58 41.84
C LEU A 182 1.78 -12.92 42.90
N LEU A 183 2.94 -13.52 43.19
CA LEU A 183 3.94 -12.98 44.09
C LEU A 183 4.48 -11.63 43.58
N ALA A 184 4.78 -11.51 42.28
CA ALA A 184 5.21 -10.23 41.69
C ALA A 184 4.18 -9.11 41.85
N ARG A 185 2.89 -9.42 41.63
CA ARG A 185 1.78 -8.48 41.87
C ARG A 185 1.67 -8.10 43.35
N ALA A 186 1.86 -9.06 44.24
CA ALA A 186 1.84 -8.83 45.68
C ALA A 186 3.00 -7.94 46.15
N ILE A 187 4.22 -8.09 45.61
CA ILE A 187 5.36 -7.21 45.90
C ILE A 187 5.03 -5.75 45.55
N ALA A 188 4.49 -5.53 44.34
CA ALA A 188 4.12 -4.19 43.90
C ALA A 188 2.97 -3.60 44.72
N GLY A 189 1.98 -4.42 45.07
CA GLY A 189 0.88 -4.01 45.95
C GLY A 189 1.34 -3.70 47.37
N GLU A 190 2.22 -4.51 47.96
CA GLU A 190 2.80 -4.22 49.28
C GLU A 190 3.58 -2.90 49.29
N ALA A 191 4.36 -2.64 48.23
CA ALA A 191 5.12 -1.41 48.06
C ALA A 191 4.29 -0.20 47.61
N ASP A 192 3.04 -0.41 47.16
CA ASP A 192 2.15 0.62 46.60
C ASP A 192 2.74 1.36 45.39
N VAL A 193 3.46 0.63 44.52
CA VAL A 193 4.10 1.18 43.32
C VAL A 193 3.40 0.69 42.03
N PRO A 194 3.50 1.44 40.92
CA PRO A 194 3.00 0.99 39.63
C PRO A 194 3.60 -0.36 39.21
N PHE A 195 2.75 -1.27 38.74
CA PHE A 195 3.12 -2.60 38.26
C PHE A 195 2.99 -2.67 36.74
N PHE A 196 4.11 -2.81 36.03
CA PHE A 196 4.16 -3.05 34.59
C PHE A 196 4.38 -4.54 34.35
N SER A 197 3.52 -5.17 33.54
CA SER A 197 3.66 -6.59 33.19
C SER A 197 3.67 -6.76 31.68
N ILE A 198 4.62 -7.55 31.20
CA ILE A 198 4.77 -7.93 29.80
C ILE A 198 5.12 -9.42 29.71
N SER A 199 4.70 -10.08 28.64
CA SER A 199 5.14 -11.45 28.35
C SER A 199 6.43 -11.41 27.55
N GLY A 200 7.39 -12.29 27.88
CA GLY A 200 8.64 -12.44 27.14
C GLY A 200 8.42 -12.85 25.69
N SER A 201 7.32 -13.56 25.41
CA SER A 201 6.88 -13.87 24.05
C SER A 201 6.43 -12.66 23.25
N ASP A 202 5.98 -11.56 23.88
CA ASP A 202 5.61 -10.32 23.18
C ASP A 202 6.81 -9.59 22.55
N PHE A 203 8.01 -9.97 22.94
CA PHE A 203 9.26 -9.46 22.40
C PHE A 203 9.77 -10.22 21.18
N VAL A 204 9.17 -11.38 20.85
CA VAL A 204 9.59 -12.22 19.73
C VAL A 204 8.61 -12.01 18.58
N GLU A 205 9.00 -11.23 17.58
CA GLU A 205 8.17 -10.96 16.40
C GLU A 205 8.86 -11.31 15.07
N MET A 206 8.06 -11.39 14.00
CA MET A 206 8.55 -11.66 12.64
C MET A 206 9.32 -10.48 12.03
N PHE A 207 9.18 -9.29 12.60
CA PHE A 207 9.79 -8.06 12.08
C PHE A 207 11.04 -7.70 12.90
N VAL A 208 12.17 -7.61 12.22
CA VAL A 208 13.47 -7.26 12.82
C VAL A 208 13.37 -5.90 13.54
N GLY A 209 13.89 -5.83 14.76
CA GLY A 209 14.00 -4.59 15.54
C GLY A 209 12.74 -4.16 16.29
N VAL A 210 11.58 -4.81 16.07
CA VAL A 210 10.35 -4.48 16.80
C VAL A 210 10.45 -4.86 18.27
N GLY A 211 10.98 -6.04 18.59
CA GLY A 211 11.23 -6.49 19.97
C GLY A 211 12.11 -5.51 20.75
N ALA A 212 13.26 -5.15 20.20
CA ALA A 212 14.19 -4.19 20.81
C ALA A 212 13.55 -2.80 21.05
N SER A 213 12.69 -2.32 20.14
CA SER A 213 11.97 -1.05 20.35
C SER A 213 11.00 -1.13 21.53
N ARG A 214 10.27 -2.25 21.68
CA ARG A 214 9.34 -2.47 22.81
C ARG A 214 10.05 -2.50 24.14
N VAL A 215 11.22 -3.13 24.20
CA VAL A 215 12.07 -3.13 25.40
C VAL A 215 12.39 -1.69 25.81
N ARG A 216 12.90 -0.87 24.88
CA ARG A 216 13.22 0.55 25.17
C ARG A 216 12.00 1.34 25.63
N ASP A 217 10.88 1.22 24.91
CA ASP A 217 9.63 1.90 25.26
C ASP A 217 9.14 1.51 26.66
N MET A 218 9.25 0.23 27.03
CA MET A 218 8.87 -0.28 28.35
C MET A 218 9.75 0.33 29.45
N PHE A 219 11.07 0.33 29.28
CA PHE A 219 11.98 0.93 30.25
C PHE A 219 11.83 2.46 30.33
N GLU A 220 11.56 3.15 29.23
CA GLU A 220 11.28 4.59 29.23
C GLU A 220 9.99 4.90 30.02
N GLN A 221 8.94 4.09 29.85
CA GLN A 221 7.72 4.23 30.64
C GLN A 221 7.93 3.93 32.11
N GLY A 222 8.71 2.89 32.44
CA GLY A 222 9.08 2.57 33.82
C GLY A 222 9.85 3.70 34.50
N LYS A 223 10.87 4.26 33.82
CA LYS A 223 11.67 5.40 34.30
C LYS A 223 10.78 6.63 34.60
N LYS A 224 9.78 6.91 33.77
CA LYS A 224 8.82 8.02 34.01
C LYS A 224 7.89 7.82 35.21
N ASN A 225 7.69 6.58 35.64
CA ASN A 225 6.80 6.21 36.75
C ASN A 225 7.57 5.67 37.96
N ALA A 226 8.88 5.98 38.08
CA ALA A 226 9.70 5.53 39.19
C ALA A 226 9.23 6.15 40.54
N PRO A 227 9.23 5.39 41.65
CA PRO A 227 9.55 3.96 41.75
C PRO A 227 8.44 3.08 41.16
N CYS A 228 8.81 2.06 40.39
CA CYS A 228 7.87 1.10 39.77
C CYS A 228 8.46 -0.31 39.76
N LEU A 229 7.61 -1.30 39.48
CA LEU A 229 8.03 -2.69 39.29
C LEU A 229 7.71 -3.14 37.86
N ILE A 230 8.72 -3.61 37.14
CA ILE A 230 8.59 -4.22 35.80
C ILE A 230 8.70 -5.73 35.94
N PHE A 231 7.65 -6.44 35.53
CA PHE A 231 7.58 -7.89 35.52
C PHE A 231 7.55 -8.42 34.08
N ILE A 232 8.54 -9.26 33.75
CA ILE A 232 8.62 -9.96 32.47
C ILE A 232 8.34 -11.43 32.74
N ASP A 233 7.17 -11.91 32.31
CA ASP A 233 6.85 -13.35 32.36
C ASP A 233 7.56 -14.08 31.22
N GLU A 234 7.79 -15.39 31.32
CA GLU A 234 8.37 -16.20 30.22
C GLU A 234 9.64 -15.60 29.58
N ILE A 235 10.56 -15.07 30.40
CA ILE A 235 11.80 -14.44 29.92
C ILE A 235 12.70 -15.41 29.12
N ASP A 236 12.51 -16.72 29.31
CA ASP A 236 13.19 -17.77 28.55
C ASP A 236 12.86 -17.73 27.04
N ALA A 237 11.74 -17.12 26.65
CA ALA A 237 11.39 -16.89 25.24
C ALA A 237 12.44 -16.03 24.51
N VAL A 238 13.00 -15.02 25.19
CA VAL A 238 14.05 -14.12 24.66
C VAL A 238 15.46 -14.57 25.03
N GLY A 239 15.63 -15.28 26.15
CA GLY A 239 16.95 -15.68 26.66
C GLY A 239 17.55 -16.95 26.03
N ARG A 240 16.80 -17.67 25.18
CA ARG A 240 17.27 -18.95 24.62
C ARG A 240 18.15 -18.74 23.39
N HIS A 241 19.48 -18.85 23.54
CA HIS A 241 20.39 -19.03 22.39
C HIS A 241 20.10 -20.37 21.70
N ARG A 242 19.66 -20.33 20.43
CA ARG A 242 19.64 -21.51 19.55
C ARG A 242 20.86 -21.44 18.63
N GLY A 243 21.89 -22.24 18.89
CA GLY A 243 23.17 -22.21 18.16
C GLY A 243 23.06 -22.21 16.63
N HIS A 244 24.11 -21.69 16.00
CA HIS A 244 24.36 -21.52 14.55
C HIS A 244 23.55 -22.44 13.62
N GLY A 245 22.33 -22.04 13.30
CA GLY A 245 21.53 -22.60 12.23
C GLY A 245 21.33 -21.54 11.16
N LEU A 246 21.67 -21.84 9.91
CA LEU A 246 21.40 -21.00 8.73
C LEU A 246 19.90 -20.66 8.66
N GLY A 247 19.51 -19.50 9.17
CA GLY A 247 18.13 -19.00 9.12
C GLY A 247 17.96 -17.75 9.98
N GLY A 248 17.73 -16.61 9.35
CA GLY A 248 17.74 -15.25 9.93
C GLY A 248 16.65 -14.91 10.96
N GLY A 249 16.15 -15.89 11.73
CA GLY A 249 15.34 -15.65 12.93
C GLY A 249 16.16 -15.49 14.21
N HIS A 250 17.49 -15.68 14.13
CA HIS A 250 18.39 -15.55 15.29
C HIS A 250 18.65 -14.08 15.65
N ASP A 251 18.80 -13.24 14.63
CA ASP A 251 19.26 -11.85 14.77
C ASP A 251 18.27 -10.97 15.58
N GLU A 252 16.97 -11.21 15.45
CA GLU A 252 15.93 -10.44 16.16
C GLU A 252 15.92 -10.71 17.67
N ARG A 253 16.10 -11.96 18.06
CA ARG A 253 16.14 -12.36 19.48
C ARG A 253 17.39 -11.86 20.15
N GLU A 254 18.55 -12.00 19.51
CA GLU A 254 19.81 -11.47 20.03
C GLU A 254 19.78 -9.95 20.15
N GLN A 255 19.23 -9.25 19.14
CA GLN A 255 19.07 -7.80 19.20
C GLN A 255 18.18 -7.36 20.37
N THR A 256 17.08 -8.10 20.60
CA THR A 256 16.14 -7.79 21.67
C THR A 256 16.71 -8.11 23.05
N LEU A 257 17.43 -9.23 23.18
CA LEU A 257 18.16 -9.59 24.40
C LEU A 257 19.24 -8.54 24.73
N ASN A 258 20.03 -8.14 23.75
CA ASN A 258 21.04 -7.10 23.94
C ASN A 258 20.42 -5.77 24.35
N ALA A 259 19.27 -5.40 23.78
CA ALA A 259 18.54 -4.20 24.20
C ALA A 259 18.10 -4.30 25.67
N LEU A 260 17.64 -5.46 26.12
CA LEU A 260 17.27 -5.70 27.51
C LEU A 260 18.48 -5.55 28.45
N LEU A 261 19.63 -6.14 28.09
CA LEU A 261 20.86 -6.03 28.87
C LEU A 261 21.35 -4.58 28.98
N VAL A 262 21.33 -3.84 27.87
CA VAL A 262 21.72 -2.42 27.86
C VAL A 262 20.81 -1.57 28.74
N GLU A 263 19.49 -1.78 28.69
CA GLU A 263 18.56 -1.03 29.54
C GLU A 263 18.70 -1.41 31.03
N MET A 264 18.97 -2.69 31.35
CA MET A 264 19.21 -3.15 32.72
C MET A 264 20.51 -2.59 33.31
N ASP A 265 21.57 -2.45 32.51
CA ASP A 265 22.82 -1.84 32.97
C ASP A 265 22.74 -0.31 33.08
N GLY A 266 21.88 0.32 32.29
CA GLY A 266 21.64 1.77 32.32
C GLY A 266 21.02 2.30 33.63
N PHE A 267 20.63 1.44 34.58
CA PHE A 267 20.14 1.88 35.90
C PHE A 267 21.25 2.44 36.80
N ASP A 268 22.52 2.08 36.58
CA ASP A 268 23.65 2.55 37.40
C ASP A 268 24.08 3.99 37.05
N THR A 269 23.65 4.54 35.91
CA THR A 269 24.24 5.76 35.32
C THR A 269 23.49 7.05 35.62
N GLN A 270 22.46 7.03 36.47
CA GLN A 270 21.85 8.23 37.00
C GLN A 270 22.27 8.42 38.46
N GLU A 271 23.50 8.92 38.62
CA GLU A 271 23.90 9.71 39.81
C GLU A 271 23.04 10.99 39.91
#